data_AF-A0A6H5I0F8-F1
#
_entry.id   AF-A0A6H5I0F8-F1
#
_cell.length_a   1.000
_cell.length_b   1.000
_cell.length_c   1.000
_cell.angle_alpha   90.00
_cell.angle_beta   90.00
_cell.angle_gamma   90.00
#
_symmetry.space_group_name_H-M   'P 1'
#
loop_
_entity.id
_entity.type
_entity.pdbx_description
1 polymer ?
#
loop_
_entity_poly.entity_id
_entity_poly.type
_entity_poly.pdbx_seq_one_letter_code
_entity_poly.pdbx_strand_id
1 'polypeptide(L)'
;MSRLRCPQTKQPSSPLLVRSVVAALFPRVPSGPALQLPHRAEEPIPAVTLEELKGAQSRIKERSAPGLDGIPNSALKNRYCRTTRHLPGGCNTTCLETGVFPSGWKRQRLVLLPKS
;
A
#
# COMPACT_ATOMS: atom_id res chain seq x y z
N MET A 1 -35.72 0.60 -11.41
CA MET A 1 -34.39 1.15 -11.76
C MET A 1 -33.53 0.00 -12.28
N SER A 2 -33.55 -0.24 -13.60
CA SER A 2 -32.75 -1.30 -14.22
C SER A 2 -31.28 -0.91 -14.21
N ARG A 3 -30.42 -1.76 -13.63
CA ARG A 3 -28.96 -1.55 -13.70
C ARG A 3 -28.55 -1.72 -15.16
N LEU A 4 -28.10 -0.65 -15.80
CA LEU A 4 -27.43 -0.71 -17.08
C LEU A 4 -26.17 -1.55 -16.88
N ARG A 5 -26.16 -2.77 -17.42
CA ARG A 5 -24.96 -3.62 -17.45
C ARG A 5 -24.06 -3.07 -18.54
N CYS A 6 -23.09 -2.24 -18.16
CA CYS A 6 -21.96 -1.92 -19.04
C CYS A 6 -21.29 -3.25 -19.45
N PRO A 7 -20.97 -3.45 -20.74
CA PRO A 7 -20.19 -4.60 -21.17
C PRO A 7 -18.88 -4.66 -20.37
N GLN A 8 -18.51 -5.84 -19.86
CA GLN A 8 -17.19 -6.05 -19.26
C GLN A 8 -16.13 -5.72 -20.31
N THR A 9 -15.50 -4.55 -20.18
CA THR A 9 -14.38 -4.14 -21.01
C THR A 9 -13.19 -5.06 -20.69
N LYS A 10 -12.74 -5.81 -21.70
CA LYS A 10 -11.57 -6.69 -21.57
C LYS A 10 -10.34 -5.84 -21.31
N GLN A 11 -9.44 -6.31 -20.43
CA GLN A 11 -8.15 -5.65 -20.25
C GLN A 11 -7.39 -5.61 -21.58
N PRO A 12 -6.73 -4.49 -21.92
CA PRO A 12 -5.94 -4.39 -23.13
C PRO A 12 -4.80 -5.42 -23.09
N SER A 13 -4.77 -6.34 -24.05
CA SER A 13 -3.76 -7.40 -24.16
C SER A 13 -2.50 -6.95 -24.90
N SER A 14 -2.59 -5.88 -25.70
CA SER A 14 -1.45 -5.35 -26.45
C SER A 14 -0.44 -4.67 -25.52
N PRO A 15 0.82 -5.14 -25.45
CA PRO A 15 1.85 -4.53 -24.60
C PRO A 15 2.14 -3.07 -24.98
N LEU A 16 2.05 -2.73 -26.27
CA LEU A 16 2.27 -1.36 -26.75
C LEU A 16 1.19 -0.41 -26.24
N LEU A 17 -0.08 -0.85 -26.29
CA LEU A 17 -1.20 -0.07 -25.78
C LEU A 17 -1.12 0.12 -24.25
N VAL A 18 -0.74 -0.93 -23.51
CA VAL A 18 -0.54 -0.81 -22.05
C VAL A 18 0.55 0.21 -21.74
N ARG A 19 1.68 0.18 -22.47
CA ARG A 19 2.77 1.14 -22.26
C ARG A 19 2.36 2.57 -22.58
N SER A 20 1.60 2.80 -23.66
CA SER A 20 1.14 4.15 -24.00
C SER A 20 0.14 4.68 -22.97
N VAL A 21 -0.79 3.86 -22.49
CA VAL A 21 -1.71 4.22 -21.41
C VAL A 21 -0.95 4.56 -20.12
N VAL A 22 0.02 3.73 -19.73
CA VAL A 22 0.82 3.98 -18.52
C VAL A 22 1.62 5.27 -18.66
N ALA A 23 2.24 5.54 -19.81
CA ALA A 23 2.99 6.76 -20.05
C ALA A 23 2.10 8.02 -19.98
N ALA A 24 0.86 7.93 -20.49
CA ALA A 24 -0.09 9.03 -20.45
C ALA A 24 -0.67 9.28 -19.05
N LEU A 25 -1.01 8.22 -18.30
CA LEU A 25 -1.63 8.33 -16.97
C LEU A 25 -0.62 8.60 -15.86
N PHE A 26 0.61 8.12 -16.01
CA PHE A 26 1.68 8.23 -15.01
C PHE A 26 2.95 8.80 -15.66
N PRO A 27 2.93 10.08 -16.08
CA PRO A 27 4.08 10.70 -16.72
C PRO A 27 5.27 10.74 -15.77
N ARG A 28 6.47 10.47 -16.30
CA ARG A 28 7.71 10.62 -15.53
C ARG A 28 8.04 12.10 -15.43
N VAL A 29 7.71 12.71 -14.30
CA VAL A 29 8.14 14.06 -13.95
C VAL A 29 9.56 13.96 -13.39
N PRO A 30 10.52 14.82 -13.79
CA PRO A 30 11.79 14.94 -13.10
C PRO A 30 11.55 15.16 -11.60
N SER A 31 12.38 14.58 -10.74
CA SER A 31 12.29 14.87 -9.30
C SER A 31 12.39 16.38 -9.11
N GLY A 32 11.27 16.99 -8.70
CA GLY A 32 11.25 18.38 -8.29
C GLY A 32 12.04 18.57 -6.98
N PRO A 33 12.32 19.82 -6.60
CA PRO A 33 12.92 20.10 -5.30
C PRO A 33 12.04 19.45 -4.21
N ALA A 34 12.71 18.84 -3.22
CA ALA A 34 12.00 18.26 -2.08
C ALA A 34 11.10 19.35 -1.47
N LEU A 35 9.81 19.04 -1.33
CA LEU A 35 8.90 19.92 -0.61
C LEU A 35 9.47 20.10 0.80
N GLN A 36 9.81 21.33 1.16
CA GLN A 36 10.16 21.66 2.54
C GLN A 36 8.87 21.53 3.36
N LEU A 37 8.75 20.40 4.05
CA LEU A 37 7.69 20.22 5.03
C LEU A 37 8.00 21.13 6.23
N PRO A 38 7.01 21.82 6.79
CA PRO A 38 7.24 22.64 7.97
C PRO A 38 7.87 21.79 9.08
N HIS A 39 8.89 22.34 9.72
CA HIS A 39 9.56 21.71 10.85
C HIS A 39 8.53 21.52 11.97
N ARG A 40 8.09 20.28 12.18
CA ARG A 40 7.18 19.93 13.27
C ARG A 40 8.00 19.94 14.56
N ALA A 41 7.46 20.56 15.62
CA ALA A 41 8.07 20.52 16.94
C ALA A 41 8.44 19.07 17.31
N GLU A 42 9.63 18.89 17.89
CA GLU A 42 10.23 17.60 18.29
C GLU A 42 9.50 16.95 19.48
N GLU A 43 8.18 16.79 19.41
CA GLU A 43 7.50 15.92 20.35
C GLU A 43 7.90 14.46 20.08
N PRO A 44 8.26 13.69 21.12
CA PRO A 44 8.63 12.30 20.94
C PRO A 44 7.44 11.52 20.38
N ILE A 45 7.68 10.79 19.29
CA ILE A 45 6.65 9.94 18.68
C ILE A 45 6.38 8.76 19.64
N PRO A 46 5.14 8.54 20.09
CA PRO A 46 4.84 7.43 20.98
C PRO A 46 5.09 6.09 20.27
N ALA A 47 5.61 5.11 21.01
CA ALA A 47 5.87 3.78 20.49
C ALA A 47 4.57 3.08 20.07
N VAL A 48 4.64 2.35 18.96
CA VAL A 48 3.51 1.59 18.42
C VAL A 48 3.14 0.45 19.37
N THR A 49 1.89 0.47 19.82
CA THR A 49 1.35 -0.49 20.78
C THR A 49 0.81 -1.75 20.11
N LEU A 50 0.70 -2.83 20.89
CA LEU A 50 0.08 -4.07 20.43
C LEU A 50 -1.40 -3.88 20.07
N GLU A 51 -2.11 -3.02 20.79
CA GLU A 51 -3.54 -2.75 20.52
C GLU A 51 -3.73 -1.99 19.21
N GLU A 52 -2.85 -1.04 18.87
CA GLU A 52 -2.86 -0.40 17.56
C GLU A 52 -2.61 -1.40 16.43
N LEU A 53 -1.70 -2.36 16.63
CA LEU A 53 -1.43 -3.42 15.66
C LEU A 53 -2.64 -4.35 15.48
N LYS A 54 -3.30 -4.76 16.58
CA LYS A 54 -4.54 -5.55 16.52
C LYS A 54 -5.66 -4.79 15.83
N GLY A 55 -5.81 -3.50 16.14
CA GLY A 55 -6.78 -2.62 15.49
C GLY A 55 -6.48 -2.42 14.00
N ALA A 56 -5.21 -2.31 13.61
CA ALA A 56 -4.81 -2.27 12.21
C ALA A 56 -5.14 -3.59 11.51
N GLN A 57 -4.79 -4.73 12.12
CA GLN A 57 -5.04 -6.07 11.59
C GLN A 57 -6.53 -6.34 11.36
N SER A 58 -7.41 -5.94 12.29
CA SER A 58 -8.85 -6.16 12.18
C SER A 58 -9.47 -5.41 10.99
N ARG A 59 -8.94 -4.21 10.69
CA ARG A 59 -9.38 -3.35 9.59
C ARG A 59 -8.92 -3.79 8.20
N ILE A 60 -7.97 -4.73 8.12
CA ILE A 60 -7.49 -5.25 6.83
C ILE A 60 -8.65 -5.89 6.06
N LYS A 61 -8.84 -5.54 4.78
CA LYS A 61 -9.82 -6.19 3.90
C LYS A 61 -9.28 -7.52 3.41
N GLU A 62 -9.95 -8.61 3.74
CA GLU A 62 -9.43 -9.97 3.48
C GLU A 62 -9.29 -10.31 2.00
N ARG A 63 -10.25 -9.86 1.17
CA ARG A 63 -10.29 -10.14 -0.27
C ARG A 63 -9.55 -9.11 -1.14
N SER A 64 -8.68 -8.31 -0.53
CA SER A 64 -7.81 -7.40 -1.30
C SER A 64 -6.69 -8.19 -1.97
N ALA A 65 -6.23 -7.68 -3.12
CA ALA A 65 -5.10 -8.27 -3.84
C ALA A 65 -3.83 -8.25 -2.97
N PRO A 66 -3.03 -9.33 -2.98
CA PRO A 66 -1.76 -9.36 -2.27
C PRO A 66 -0.74 -8.38 -2.86
N GLY A 67 0.26 -8.03 -2.06
CA GLY A 67 1.41 -7.27 -2.50
C GLY A 67 2.33 -8.07 -3.43
N LEU A 68 3.51 -7.51 -3.71
CA LEU A 68 4.54 -8.20 -4.50
C LEU A 68 5.13 -9.44 -3.80
N ASP A 69 4.97 -9.52 -2.48
CA ASP A 69 5.35 -10.66 -1.66
C ASP A 69 4.41 -11.87 -1.83
N GLY A 70 3.25 -11.67 -2.46
CA GLY A 70 2.24 -12.71 -2.64
C GLY A 70 1.52 -13.11 -1.34
N ILE A 71 1.74 -12.41 -0.23
CA ILE A 71 1.13 -12.76 1.06
C ILE A 71 -0.32 -12.24 1.06
N PRO A 72 -1.33 -13.13 1.18
CA PRO A 72 -2.72 -12.69 1.21
C PRO A 72 -3.08 -12.07 2.56
N ASN A 73 -4.04 -11.16 2.54
CA ASN A 73 -4.53 -10.50 3.75
C ASN A 73 -5.17 -11.47 4.77
N SER A 74 -5.70 -12.61 4.32
CA SER A 74 -6.16 -13.70 5.20
C SER A 74 -5.01 -14.29 6.02
N ALA A 75 -3.83 -14.46 5.44
CA ALA A 75 -2.65 -14.94 6.16
C ALA A 75 -2.19 -13.92 7.21
N LEU A 76 -2.24 -12.62 6.88
CA LEU A 76 -1.94 -11.55 7.84
C LEU A 76 -2.92 -11.55 9.01
N LYS A 77 -4.22 -11.73 8.77
CA LYS A 77 -5.22 -11.84 9.85
C LYS A 77 -5.01 -13.05 10.76
N ASN A 78 -4.60 -14.19 10.20
CA ASN A 78 -4.50 -15.44 10.97
C ASN A 78 -3.15 -15.61 11.67
N ARG A 79 -2.06 -15.09 11.11
CA ARG A 79 -0.69 -15.44 11.51
C ARG A 79 0.08 -14.31 12.19
N TYR A 80 -0.27 -13.05 11.92
CA TYR A 80 0.46 -11.90 12.44
C TYR A 80 0.51 -11.95 13.98
N CYS A 81 -0.64 -11.84 14.66
CA CYS A 81 -0.70 -11.90 16.13
C CYS A 81 -0.03 -13.11 16.80
N ARG A 82 0.07 -14.26 16.12
CA ARG A 82 0.69 -15.48 16.67
C ARG A 82 2.22 -15.47 16.62
N THR A 83 2.79 -14.74 15.65
CA THR A 83 4.25 -14.67 15.44
C THR A 83 4.84 -13.41 16.09
N THR A 84 3.99 -12.44 16.43
CA THR A 84 4.39 -11.07 16.74
C THR A 84 4.50 -10.76 18.22
N ARG A 85 4.57 -11.77 19.09
CA ARG A 85 4.87 -11.55 20.52
C ARG A 85 6.23 -10.87 20.73
N HIS A 86 7.09 -10.80 19.71
CA HIS A 86 8.48 -10.32 19.83
C HIS A 86 8.95 -9.28 18.80
N LEU A 87 8.17 -8.85 17.79
CA LEU A 87 8.77 -8.22 16.59
C LEU A 87 8.18 -6.91 16.02
N PRO A 88 6.86 -6.63 15.92
CA PRO A 88 6.42 -5.52 15.05
C PRO A 88 6.29 -4.15 15.69
N GLY A 89 6.28 -4.05 17.02
CA GLY A 89 6.29 -2.73 17.67
C GLY A 89 7.56 -1.97 17.31
N GLY A 90 8.72 -2.65 17.39
CA GLY A 90 10.03 -2.04 17.13
C GLY A 90 10.18 -1.53 15.71
N CYS A 91 9.95 -2.36 14.68
CA CYS A 91 10.18 -1.93 13.31
C CYS A 91 9.25 -0.79 12.86
N ASN A 92 7.97 -0.82 13.28
CA ASN A 92 7.04 0.26 12.96
C ASN A 92 7.40 1.56 13.70
N THR A 93 7.74 1.47 14.99
CA THR A 93 8.17 2.63 15.79
C THR A 93 9.43 3.26 15.19
N THR A 94 10.46 2.48 14.90
CA THR A 94 11.70 2.99 14.28
C THR A 94 11.45 3.62 12.91
N CYS A 95 10.55 3.07 12.09
CA CYS A 95 10.19 3.70 10.82
C CYS A 95 9.52 5.06 11.01
N LEU A 96 8.68 5.21 12.03
CA LEU A 96 8.01 6.47 12.35
C LEU A 96 8.99 7.51 12.94
N GLU A 97 9.86 7.09 13.86
CA GLU A 97 10.89 7.95 14.47
C GLU A 97 11.91 8.46 13.46
N THR A 98 12.43 7.57 12.61
CA THR A 98 13.47 7.92 11.64
C THR A 98 12.91 8.53 10.35
N GLY A 99 11.61 8.36 10.08
CA GLY A 99 10.99 8.67 8.80
C GLY A 99 11.50 7.78 7.64
N VAL A 100 12.28 6.74 7.92
CA VAL A 100 12.86 5.84 6.92
C VAL A 100 12.01 4.58 6.82
N PHE A 101 11.47 4.34 5.63
CA PHE A 101 10.65 3.18 5.33
C PHE A 101 11.37 2.23 4.36
N PRO A 102 11.19 0.91 4.48
CA PRO A 102 11.76 -0.05 3.54
C PRO A 102 11.36 0.27 2.11
N SER A 103 12.34 0.32 1.20
CA SER A 103 12.09 0.61 -0.23
C SER A 103 11.15 -0.40 -0.88
N GLY A 104 11.14 -1.65 -0.39
CA GLY A 104 10.21 -2.69 -0.79
C GLY A 104 8.74 -2.33 -0.58
N TRP A 105 8.40 -1.57 0.47
CA TRP A 105 7.02 -1.20 0.77
C TRP A 105 6.43 -0.20 -0.22
N LYS A 106 7.28 0.58 -0.89
CA LYS A 106 6.87 1.53 -1.93
C LYS A 106 6.78 0.90 -3.32
N ARG A 107 7.20 -0.36 -3.48
CA ARG A 107 7.11 -1.09 -4.76
C ARG A 107 5.76 -1.79 -4.85
N GLN A 108 5.04 -1.55 -5.94
CA GLN A 108 3.73 -2.15 -6.18
C GLN A 108 3.57 -2.57 -7.65
N ARG A 109 2.74 -3.60 -7.88
CA ARG A 109 2.30 -3.99 -9.22
C ARG A 109 1.20 -3.04 -9.70
N LEU A 110 1.47 -2.30 -10.77
CA LEU A 110 0.45 -1.50 -11.45
C LEU A 110 -0.50 -2.43 -12.22
N VAL A 111 -1.80 -2.31 -11.94
CA VAL A 111 -2.87 -3.04 -12.64
C VAL A 111 -3.89 -2.03 -13.15
N LEU A 112 -4.17 -2.06 -14.45
CA LEU A 112 -5.18 -1.22 -15.07
C LEU A 112 -6.56 -1.87 -14.89
N LEU A 113 -7.42 -1.23 -14.10
CA LEU A 113 -8.80 -1.66 -13.91
C LEU A 113 -9.73 -0.79 -14.77
N PRO A 114 -10.54 -1.38 -15.66
CA PRO A 114 -11.52 -0.61 -16.40
C PRO A 114 -12.56 0.00 -15.44
N LYS A 115 -12.93 1.25 -15.69
CA LYS A 115 -14.00 1.91 -14.95
C LYS A 115 -15.33 1.31 -15.42
N SER A 116 -16.15 0.82 -14.49
CA SER A 116 -17.52 0.36 -14.72
C SER A 116 -18.49 1.51 -14.93
#